data_AF-A0A8X8WMV5-F1
#
_entry.id   AF-A0A8X8WMV5-F1
#
_cell.length_a   1.000
_cell.length_b   1.000
_cell.length_c   1.000
_cell.angle_alpha   90.00
_cell.angle_beta   90.00
_cell.angle_gamma   90.00
#
_symmetry.space_group_name_H-M   'P 1'
#
loop_
_entity.id
_entity.type
_entity.pdbx_description
1 polymer ?
#
loop_
_entity_poly.entity_id
_entity_poly.type
_entity_poly.pdbx_seq_one_letter_code
_entity_poly.pdbx_strand_id
1 'polypeptide(L)'
;MVGKKNLTTPQRNAVVQFLLRASVNGKPKWGMFKAAEEKFNISRTSIYRYWQAAKNQQEQGETINSVSGKITKGSRCKRVTLDLALFSSLHYTKRGSIRSLAVGLQCSKKTVGRWVDAGLIRADTSTIRPDLRAPNKLLRLRFTLDALELDKVCNQIKRTGKSSGEKGESVIVKRSRLRRSMGKGEALSSSEAWRRRVVGGLAADKLSHRLGEMRVDGK
;
A
#
# COMPACT_ATOMS: atom_id res chain seq x y z
N MET A 1 36.28 -16.37 17.40
CA MET A 1 35.44 -17.37 18.11
C MET A 1 34.26 -17.73 17.22
N VAL A 2 34.22 -18.95 16.67
CA VAL A 2 33.03 -19.43 15.94
C VAL A 2 31.89 -19.54 16.95
N GLY A 3 30.81 -18.79 16.75
CA GLY A 3 29.64 -18.88 17.62
C GLY A 3 29.12 -20.33 17.66
N LYS A 4 28.88 -20.86 18.87
CA LYS A 4 28.39 -22.24 19.03
C LYS A 4 27.06 -22.38 18.28
N LYS A 5 26.99 -23.35 17.36
CA LYS A 5 25.79 -23.62 16.55
C LYS A 5 24.64 -24.04 17.46
N ASN A 6 23.45 -23.48 17.22
CA ASN A 6 22.24 -23.90 17.94
C ASN A 6 21.88 -25.33 17.52
N LEU A 7 21.71 -26.23 18.50
CA LEU A 7 21.28 -27.61 18.23
C LEU A 7 19.90 -27.64 17.58
N THR A 8 19.70 -28.58 16.68
CA THR A 8 18.39 -28.86 16.06
C THR A 8 17.46 -29.57 17.06
N THR A 9 16.15 -29.48 16.86
CA THR A 9 15.15 -30.19 17.69
C THR A 9 15.45 -31.68 17.89
N PRO A 10 15.76 -32.48 16.84
CA PRO A 10 16.08 -33.90 17.03
C PRO A 10 17.31 -34.13 17.91
N GLN A 11 18.35 -33.28 17.81
CA GLN A 11 19.53 -33.39 18.66
C GLN A 11 19.21 -33.13 20.14
N ARG A 12 18.32 -32.16 20.44
CA ARG A 12 17.88 -31.89 21.81
C ARG A 12 17.05 -33.05 22.37
N ASN A 13 16.20 -33.64 21.56
CA ASN A 13 15.44 -34.82 21.95
C ASN A 13 16.37 -36.01 22.25
N ALA A 14 17.44 -36.20 21.46
CA ALA A 14 18.42 -37.25 21.72
C ALA A 14 19.12 -37.08 23.08
N VAL A 15 19.40 -35.84 23.49
CA VAL A 15 19.96 -35.53 24.82
C VAL A 15 18.97 -35.91 25.93
N VAL A 16 17.70 -35.55 25.78
CA VAL A 16 16.67 -35.87 26.79
C VAL A 16 16.43 -37.38 26.86
N GLN A 17 16.34 -38.06 25.72
CA GLN A 17 16.21 -39.52 25.67
C GLN A 17 17.39 -40.24 26.35
N PHE A 18 18.62 -39.72 26.18
CA PHE A 18 19.78 -40.24 26.89
C PHE A 18 19.66 -40.11 28.41
N LEU A 19 19.23 -38.94 28.90
CA LEU A 19 19.01 -38.72 30.34
C LEU A 19 17.83 -39.54 30.88
N LEU A 20 16.78 -39.72 30.09
CA LEU A 20 15.59 -40.48 30.47
C LEU A 20 15.93 -41.96 30.70
N ARG A 21 16.73 -42.56 29.81
CA ARG A 21 17.24 -43.94 29.96
C ARG A 21 18.05 -44.14 31.23
N ALA A 22 18.75 -43.11 31.68
CA ALA A 22 19.57 -43.14 32.90
C ALA A 22 18.82 -42.63 34.15
N SER A 23 17.52 -42.31 34.02
CA SER A 23 16.72 -41.77 35.11
C SER A 23 16.04 -42.86 35.92
N VAL A 24 15.96 -42.65 37.23
CA VAL A 24 15.20 -43.49 38.16
C VAL A 24 14.28 -42.55 38.93
N ASN A 25 12.99 -42.87 39.04
CA ASN A 25 11.97 -42.03 39.70
C ASN A 25 11.90 -40.59 39.14
N GLY A 26 12.05 -40.43 37.81
CA GLY A 26 11.95 -39.12 37.15
C GLY A 26 13.12 -38.16 37.45
N LYS A 27 14.24 -38.68 37.95
CA LYS A 27 15.48 -37.92 38.20
C LYS A 27 16.67 -38.63 37.54
N PRO A 28 17.50 -37.94 36.74
CA PRO A 28 18.73 -38.53 36.19
C PRO A 28 19.69 -38.86 37.34
N LYS A 29 20.40 -39.99 37.24
CA LYS A 29 21.45 -40.34 38.21
C LYS A 29 22.53 -39.25 38.29
N TRP A 30 23.21 -39.19 39.44
CA TRP A 30 24.34 -38.28 39.63
C TRP A 30 25.43 -38.51 38.57
N GLY A 31 26.08 -37.43 38.13
CA GLY A 31 27.10 -37.48 37.07
C GLY A 31 26.56 -37.61 35.63
N MET A 32 25.29 -37.98 35.42
CA MET A 32 24.76 -38.19 34.06
C MET A 32 24.75 -36.93 33.19
N PHE A 33 24.59 -35.75 33.80
CA PHE A 33 24.72 -34.48 33.10
C PHE A 33 26.13 -34.25 32.55
N LYS A 34 27.17 -34.72 33.26
CA LYS A 34 28.56 -34.64 32.81
C LYS A 34 28.83 -35.63 31.68
N ALA A 35 28.30 -36.86 31.80
CA ALA A 35 28.37 -37.85 30.73
C ALA A 35 27.65 -37.38 29.45
N ALA A 36 26.51 -36.68 29.58
CA ALA A 36 25.81 -36.08 28.45
C ALA A 36 26.59 -34.90 27.83
N GLU A 37 27.24 -34.09 28.65
CA GLU A 37 28.12 -33.00 28.20
C GLU A 37 29.28 -33.52 27.36
N GLU A 38 29.97 -34.56 27.83
CA GLU A 38 31.06 -35.21 27.09
C GLU A 38 30.56 -35.86 25.79
N LYS A 39 29.42 -36.56 25.83
CA LYS A 39 28.87 -37.27 24.66
C LYS A 39 28.39 -36.34 23.56
N PHE A 40 27.67 -35.27 23.90
CA PHE A 40 27.05 -34.38 22.92
C PHE A 40 27.85 -33.10 22.68
N ASN A 41 28.91 -32.85 23.45
CA ASN A 41 29.72 -31.62 23.43
C ASN A 41 28.87 -30.35 23.60
N ILE A 42 27.94 -30.39 24.56
CA ILE A 42 26.98 -29.31 24.86
C ILE A 42 27.24 -28.83 26.29
N SER A 43 27.13 -27.52 26.51
CA SER A 43 27.23 -26.98 27.87
C SER A 43 26.21 -27.63 28.81
N ARG A 44 26.67 -27.99 30.02
CA ARG A 44 25.81 -28.49 31.10
C ARG A 44 24.54 -27.64 31.33
N THR A 45 24.66 -26.31 31.22
CA THR A 45 23.53 -25.37 31.34
C THR A 45 22.45 -25.60 30.29
N SER A 46 22.82 -25.91 29.04
CA SER A 46 21.85 -26.17 27.96
C SER A 46 21.16 -27.52 28.16
N ILE A 47 21.93 -28.54 28.58
CA ILE A 47 21.40 -29.86 28.91
C ILE A 47 20.36 -29.76 30.03
N TYR A 48 20.68 -29.03 31.10
CA TYR A 48 19.75 -28.79 32.21
C TYR A 48 18.46 -28.10 31.73
N ARG A 49 18.57 -27.09 30.85
CA ARG A 49 17.40 -26.42 30.27
C ARG A 49 16.53 -27.36 29.45
N TYR A 50 17.13 -28.27 28.67
CA TYR A 50 16.38 -29.27 27.90
C TYR A 50 15.66 -30.26 28.82
N TRP A 51 16.32 -30.68 29.89
CA TRP A 51 15.71 -31.55 30.91
C TRP A 51 14.53 -30.88 31.61
N GLN A 52 14.67 -29.62 32.02
CA GLN A 52 13.57 -28.84 32.61
C GLN A 52 12.40 -28.66 31.62
N ALA A 53 12.70 -28.38 30.34
CA ALA A 53 11.66 -28.28 29.31
C ALA A 53 10.90 -29.61 29.14
N ALA A 54 11.60 -30.75 29.13
CA ALA A 54 10.99 -32.06 29.05
C ALA A 54 10.12 -32.39 30.27
N LYS A 55 10.54 -32.00 31.48
CA LYS A 55 9.73 -32.14 32.70
C LYS A 55 8.43 -31.34 32.62
N ASN A 56 8.51 -30.08 32.20
CA ASN A 56 7.32 -29.24 32.06
C ASN A 56 6.33 -29.84 31.05
N GLN A 57 6.83 -30.43 29.95
CA GLN A 57 5.98 -31.14 28.98
C GLN A 57 5.31 -32.36 29.59
N GLN A 58 6.05 -33.15 30.37
CA GLN A 58 5.51 -34.33 31.06
C GLN A 58 4.43 -33.93 32.08
N GLU A 59 4.63 -32.84 32.82
CA GLU A 59 3.63 -32.29 33.76
C GLU A 59 2.36 -31.79 33.03
N GLN A 60 2.51 -31.27 31.82
CA GLN A 60 1.39 -30.86 30.95
C GLN A 60 0.68 -32.04 30.26
N GLY A 61 1.18 -33.27 30.42
CA GLY A 61 0.64 -34.47 29.74
C GLY A 61 0.98 -34.55 28.25
N GLU A 62 1.89 -33.71 27.75
CA GLU A 62 2.37 -33.75 26.37
C GLU A 62 3.44 -34.83 26.18
N THR A 63 3.49 -35.43 25.00
CA THR A 63 4.57 -36.36 24.66
C THR A 63 5.92 -35.61 24.62
N ILE A 64 6.96 -36.17 25.26
CA ILE A 64 8.33 -35.63 25.37
C ILE A 64 9.08 -35.77 24.02
N ASN A 65 8.47 -35.35 22.93
CA ASN A 65 9.00 -35.46 21.57
C ASN A 65 9.42 -34.12 20.98
N SER A 66 9.26 -33.01 21.71
CA SER A 66 9.40 -31.67 21.14
C SER A 66 10.11 -30.68 22.07
N VAL A 67 11.39 -30.91 22.38
CA VAL A 67 12.20 -29.90 23.10
C VAL A 67 12.52 -28.74 22.16
N SER A 68 11.57 -27.82 22.04
CA SER A 68 11.66 -26.68 21.15
C SER A 68 12.65 -25.63 21.65
N GLY A 69 13.16 -24.83 20.71
CA GLY A 69 14.12 -23.78 21.03
C GLY A 69 13.34 -22.51 21.28
N LYS A 70 13.72 -21.74 22.32
CA LYS A 70 13.12 -20.42 22.57
C LYS A 70 13.39 -19.41 21.44
N ILE A 71 14.29 -19.73 20.50
CA ILE A 71 14.47 -18.96 19.26
C ILE A 71 13.33 -19.32 18.32
N THR A 72 12.16 -18.80 18.60
CA THR A 72 11.16 -18.58 17.55
C THR A 72 11.72 -17.48 16.65
N LYS A 73 11.42 -17.51 15.34
CA LYS A 73 11.82 -16.47 14.36
C LYS A 73 11.14 -15.11 14.62
N GLY A 74 10.88 -14.78 15.89
CA GLY A 74 9.87 -13.83 16.36
C GLY A 74 10.42 -12.49 16.84
N SER A 75 11.74 -12.32 17.02
CA SER A 75 12.29 -11.00 17.34
C SER A 75 12.48 -10.16 16.08
N ARG A 76 11.41 -9.95 15.32
CA ARG A 76 11.38 -8.87 14.33
C ARG A 76 10.83 -7.63 15.02
N CYS A 77 11.43 -6.46 14.75
CA CYS A 77 10.86 -5.19 15.20
C CYS A 77 9.37 -5.12 14.81
N LYS A 78 8.55 -4.53 15.70
CA LYS A 78 7.12 -4.34 15.44
C LYS A 78 6.95 -3.65 14.09
N ARG A 79 6.10 -4.21 13.23
CA ARG A 79 5.79 -3.58 11.94
C ARG A 79 4.97 -2.32 12.22
N VAL A 80 5.36 -1.20 11.60
CA VAL A 80 4.57 0.03 11.63
C VAL A 80 3.25 -0.27 10.92
N THR A 81 2.16 -0.19 11.67
CA THR A 81 0.81 -0.37 11.19
C THR A 81 0.33 0.88 10.46
N LEU A 82 -0.49 0.71 9.43
CA LEU A 82 -1.14 1.81 8.75
C LEU A 82 -2.23 2.37 9.67
N ASP A 83 -2.14 3.65 10.01
CA ASP A 83 -3.23 4.36 10.68
C ASP A 83 -4.29 4.75 9.64
N LEU A 84 -5.41 4.02 9.66
CA LEU A 84 -6.51 4.22 8.73
C LEU A 84 -7.25 5.53 8.96
N ALA A 85 -7.32 6.02 10.20
CA ALA A 85 -7.99 7.27 10.52
C ALA A 85 -7.20 8.45 9.93
N LEU A 86 -5.89 8.45 10.13
CA LEU A 86 -4.99 9.44 9.52
C LEU A 86 -4.97 9.32 8.00
N PHE A 87 -4.94 8.11 7.46
CA PHE A 87 -4.99 7.90 6.00
C PHE A 87 -6.27 8.46 5.38
N SER A 88 -7.42 8.27 6.04
CA SER A 88 -8.71 8.74 5.57
C SER A 88 -8.92 10.25 5.75
N SER A 89 -8.20 10.92 6.66
CA SER A 89 -8.29 12.37 6.82
C SER A 89 -7.46 13.14 5.77
N LEU A 90 -6.47 12.49 5.13
CA LEU A 90 -5.64 13.13 4.12
C LEU A 90 -6.41 13.56 2.88
N HIS A 91 -6.15 14.76 2.36
CA HIS A 91 -6.72 15.19 1.09
C HIS A 91 -6.27 14.34 -0.11
N TYR A 92 -7.10 14.22 -1.15
CA TYR A 92 -6.84 13.34 -2.30
C TYR A 92 -5.49 13.58 -2.98
N THR A 93 -5.05 14.84 -3.05
CA THR A 93 -3.77 15.23 -3.67
C THR A 93 -2.57 14.62 -2.97
N LYS A 94 -2.68 14.30 -1.68
CA LYS A 94 -1.60 13.69 -0.90
C LYS A 94 -1.57 12.16 -1.01
N ARG A 95 -2.67 11.52 -1.41
CA ARG A 95 -2.78 10.06 -1.55
C ARG A 95 -2.21 9.50 -2.86
N GLY A 96 -1.95 10.35 -3.86
CA GLY A 96 -1.56 9.90 -5.21
C GLY A 96 -0.09 9.47 -5.39
N SER A 97 0.85 9.98 -4.59
CA SER A 97 2.27 9.63 -4.69
C SER A 97 2.80 9.09 -3.37
N ILE A 98 3.67 8.07 -3.44
CA ILE A 98 4.33 7.50 -2.26
C ILE A 98 5.04 8.59 -1.44
N ARG A 99 5.64 9.59 -2.11
CA ARG A 99 6.33 10.70 -1.42
C ARG A 99 5.35 11.66 -0.75
N SER A 100 4.27 12.04 -1.43
CA SER A 100 3.27 12.95 -0.85
C SER A 100 2.51 12.29 0.30
N LEU A 101 2.27 10.98 0.18
CA LEU A 101 1.60 10.18 1.18
C LEU A 101 2.48 9.99 2.42
N ALA A 102 3.77 9.75 2.22
CA ALA A 102 4.75 9.69 3.31
C ALA A 102 4.77 10.99 4.13
N VAL A 103 4.76 12.15 3.47
CA VAL A 103 4.68 13.46 4.15
C VAL A 103 3.35 13.63 4.89
N GLY A 104 2.23 13.25 4.27
CA GLY A 104 0.91 13.34 4.91
C GLY A 104 0.77 12.44 6.14
N LEU A 105 1.30 11.21 6.07
CA LEU A 105 1.29 10.24 7.15
C LEU A 105 2.47 10.40 8.13
N GLN A 106 3.33 11.41 7.94
CA GLN A 106 4.52 11.65 8.75
C GLN A 106 5.42 10.40 8.92
N CYS A 107 5.56 9.61 7.85
CA CYS A 107 6.33 8.36 7.88
C CYS A 107 7.39 8.33 6.78
N SER A 108 8.31 7.36 6.86
CA SER A 108 9.35 7.23 5.84
C SER A 108 8.77 6.74 4.51
N LYS A 109 9.32 7.23 3.38
CA LYS A 109 8.99 6.73 2.03
C LYS A 109 9.11 5.20 1.93
N LYS A 110 10.11 4.62 2.61
CA LYS A 110 10.36 3.17 2.62
C LYS A 110 9.25 2.40 3.34
N THR A 111 8.63 2.99 4.37
CA THR A 111 7.50 2.37 5.08
C THR A 111 6.29 2.31 4.17
N VAL A 112 5.96 3.41 3.50
CA VAL A 112 4.86 3.47 2.53
C VAL A 112 5.09 2.50 1.37
N GLY A 113 6.31 2.44 0.82
CA GLY A 113 6.66 1.46 -0.22
C GLY A 113 6.41 0.02 0.21
N ARG A 114 6.82 -0.35 1.45
CA ARG A 114 6.52 -1.68 1.99
C ARG A 114 5.04 -1.96 2.15
N TRP A 115 4.23 -0.96 2.47
CA TRP A 115 2.77 -1.12 2.52
C TRP A 115 2.17 -1.35 1.14
N VAL A 116 2.69 -0.69 0.10
CA VAL A 116 2.30 -0.94 -1.29
C VAL A 116 2.72 -2.35 -1.73
N ASP A 117 3.96 -2.76 -1.46
CA ASP A 117 4.44 -4.11 -1.79
C ASP A 117 3.68 -5.21 -1.06
N ALA A 118 3.23 -4.92 0.18
CA ALA A 118 2.40 -5.81 0.97
C ALA A 118 0.91 -5.79 0.57
N GLY A 119 0.51 -4.91 -0.36
CA GLY A 119 -0.88 -4.77 -0.81
C GLY A 119 -1.83 -4.09 0.18
N LEU A 120 -1.30 -3.42 1.22
CA LEU A 120 -2.12 -2.68 2.20
C LEU A 120 -2.65 -1.36 1.64
N ILE A 121 -1.94 -0.79 0.67
CA ILE A 121 -2.32 0.46 -0.01
C ILE A 121 -2.19 0.21 -1.50
N ARG A 122 -3.22 0.58 -2.26
CA ARG A 122 -3.22 0.50 -3.72
C ARG A 122 -3.39 1.90 -4.32
N ALA A 123 -2.83 2.10 -5.50
CA ALA A 123 -3.08 3.31 -6.26
C ALA A 123 -4.51 3.29 -6.81
N ASP A 124 -5.29 4.31 -6.47
CA ASP A 124 -6.59 4.51 -7.09
C ASP A 124 -6.43 5.34 -8.36
N THR A 125 -6.88 4.77 -9.48
CA THR A 125 -7.15 5.57 -10.68
C THR A 125 -8.48 6.27 -10.46
N SER A 126 -8.49 7.59 -10.40
CA SER A 126 -9.72 8.33 -10.15
C SER A 126 -10.80 8.00 -11.19
N THR A 127 -11.98 7.62 -10.71
CA THR A 127 -13.21 7.47 -11.49
C THR A 127 -13.82 8.83 -11.82
N ILE A 128 -13.04 9.91 -11.90
CA ILE A 128 -13.51 11.18 -12.48
C ILE A 128 -13.45 11.04 -14.01
N ARG A 129 -14.06 9.98 -14.52
CA ARG A 129 -14.58 9.98 -15.88
C ARG A 129 -15.96 10.61 -15.69
N PRO A 130 -16.22 11.85 -16.13
CA PRO A 130 -17.61 12.29 -16.18
C PRO A 130 -18.35 11.24 -17.00
N ASP A 131 -19.43 10.69 -16.44
CA ASP A 131 -20.25 9.69 -17.13
C ASP A 131 -20.48 10.17 -18.56
N LEU A 132 -20.28 9.30 -19.55
CA LEU A 132 -20.56 9.60 -20.95
C LEU A 132 -22.08 9.63 -21.19
N ARG A 133 -22.80 10.48 -20.46
CA ARG A 133 -24.20 10.79 -20.71
C ARG A 133 -24.30 11.49 -22.07
N ALA A 134 -25.46 11.35 -22.73
CA ALA A 134 -25.74 11.98 -24.01
C ALA A 134 -25.27 13.45 -24.12
N PRO A 135 -25.53 14.35 -23.13
CA PRO A 135 -25.03 15.73 -23.19
C PRO A 135 -23.49 15.82 -23.16
N ASN A 136 -22.81 14.99 -22.35
CA ASN A 136 -21.35 14.99 -22.24
C ASN A 136 -20.67 14.47 -23.51
N LYS A 137 -21.30 13.51 -24.20
CA LYS A 137 -20.85 13.05 -25.53
C LYS A 137 -20.93 14.18 -26.56
N LEU A 138 -22.06 14.90 -26.61
CA LEU A 138 -22.26 16.02 -27.54
C LEU A 138 -21.26 17.16 -27.30
N LEU A 139 -21.01 17.53 -26.05
CA LEU A 139 -20.02 18.56 -25.71
C LEU A 139 -18.61 18.17 -26.15
N ARG A 140 -18.22 16.90 -25.95
CA ARG A 140 -16.92 16.39 -26.41
C ARG A 140 -16.81 16.38 -27.93
N LEU A 141 -17.86 15.96 -28.64
CA LEU A 141 -17.89 15.95 -30.09
C LEU A 141 -17.77 17.37 -30.67
N ARG A 142 -18.51 18.34 -30.12
CA ARG A 142 -18.41 19.75 -30.50
C ARG A 142 -16.98 20.27 -30.30
N PHE A 143 -16.41 20.05 -29.12
CA PHE A 143 -15.03 20.45 -28.85
C PHE A 143 -14.02 19.85 -29.84
N THR A 144 -14.19 18.57 -30.21
CA THR A 144 -13.29 17.94 -31.20
C THR A 144 -13.48 18.48 -32.61
N LEU A 145 -14.71 18.78 -33.02
CA LEU A 145 -15.00 19.36 -34.34
C LEU A 145 -14.41 20.77 -34.43
N ASP A 146 -14.64 21.62 -33.43
CA ASP A 146 -14.08 22.97 -33.37
C ASP A 146 -12.55 22.93 -33.45
N ALA A 147 -11.91 21.99 -32.73
CA ALA A 147 -10.46 21.84 -32.76
C ALA A 147 -9.92 21.45 -34.15
N LEU A 148 -10.64 20.59 -34.88
CA LEU A 148 -10.28 20.17 -36.24
C LEU A 148 -10.50 21.29 -37.26
N GLU A 149 -11.59 22.04 -37.13
CA GLU A 149 -11.88 23.21 -37.97
C GLU A 149 -10.81 24.29 -37.80
N LEU A 150 -10.44 24.59 -36.55
CA LEU A 150 -9.35 25.51 -36.24
C LEU A 150 -8.01 25.06 -36.83
N ASP A 151 -7.72 23.75 -36.84
CA ASP A 151 -6.48 23.25 -37.44
C ASP A 151 -6.48 23.35 -38.97
N LYS A 152 -7.62 23.09 -39.62
CA LYS A 152 -7.80 23.32 -41.07
C LYS A 152 -7.56 24.79 -41.45
N VAL A 153 -8.16 25.72 -40.72
CA VAL A 153 -7.97 27.17 -40.94
C VAL A 153 -6.50 27.57 -40.73
N CYS A 154 -5.87 27.08 -39.65
CA CYS A 154 -4.44 27.33 -39.42
C CYS A 154 -3.55 26.77 -40.54
N ASN A 155 -3.88 25.59 -41.08
CA ASN A 155 -3.12 24.96 -42.15
C ASN A 155 -3.33 25.65 -43.50
N GLN A 156 -4.53 26.16 -43.80
CA GLN A 156 -4.77 27.00 -44.98
C GLN A 156 -3.98 28.31 -44.92
N ILE A 157 -3.99 28.99 -43.78
CA ILE A 157 -3.20 30.24 -43.57
C ILE A 157 -1.70 30.00 -43.79
N LYS A 158 -1.16 28.85 -43.37
CA LYS A 158 0.25 28.50 -43.63
C LYS A 158 0.56 28.26 -45.11
N ARG A 159 -0.42 27.81 -45.90
CA ARG A 159 -0.26 27.57 -47.34
C ARG A 159 -0.35 28.86 -48.15
N THR A 160 -1.23 29.78 -47.75
CA THR A 160 -1.45 31.07 -48.45
C THR A 160 -0.47 32.16 -48.00
N GLY A 161 0.06 32.08 -46.76
CA GLY A 161 1.02 33.06 -46.21
C GLY A 161 2.46 32.93 -46.71
N LYS A 162 2.74 32.09 -47.71
CA LYS A 162 4.09 31.95 -48.30
C LYS A 162 4.36 32.95 -49.43
N SER A 163 3.40 33.82 -49.80
CA SER A 163 3.54 34.75 -50.94
C SER A 163 3.47 36.25 -50.61
N SER A 164 3.34 36.67 -49.35
CA SER A 164 3.40 38.10 -49.04
C SER A 164 4.22 38.34 -47.77
N GLY A 165 5.39 38.95 -47.97
CA GLY A 165 6.21 39.45 -46.89
C GLY A 165 5.53 40.64 -46.23
N GLU A 166 4.74 40.40 -45.20
CA GLU A 166 4.29 41.44 -44.28
C GLU A 166 4.65 41.09 -42.84
N LYS A 167 5.30 42.04 -42.17
CA LYS A 167 5.66 41.99 -40.75
C LYS A 167 4.36 41.98 -39.91
N GLY A 168 3.88 40.81 -39.52
CA GLY A 168 2.67 40.67 -38.70
C GLY A 168 2.79 39.51 -37.72
N GLU A 169 2.33 39.70 -36.49
CA GLU A 169 2.35 38.76 -35.36
C GLU A 169 2.41 37.28 -35.77
N SER A 170 3.36 36.52 -35.21
CA SER A 170 3.56 35.12 -35.56
C SER A 170 2.26 34.33 -35.41
N VAL A 171 1.98 33.44 -36.38
CA VAL A 171 0.77 32.61 -36.43
C VAL A 171 0.53 31.84 -35.11
N ILE A 172 1.59 31.55 -34.37
CA ILE A 172 1.58 30.91 -33.04
C ILE A 172 0.96 31.85 -31.99
N VAL A 173 1.28 33.15 -32.02
CA VAL A 173 0.72 34.16 -31.11
C VAL A 173 -0.77 34.37 -31.40
N LYS A 174 -1.19 34.44 -32.66
CA LYS A 174 -2.61 34.51 -33.05
C LYS A 174 -3.39 33.25 -32.61
N ARG A 175 -2.82 32.06 -32.81
CA ARG A 175 -3.37 30.77 -32.35
C ARG A 175 -3.50 30.69 -30.82
N SER A 176 -2.56 31.30 -30.09
CA SER A 176 -2.58 31.40 -28.63
C SER A 176 -3.63 32.40 -28.14
N ARG A 177 -3.81 33.52 -28.85
CA ARG A 177 -4.79 34.57 -28.53
C ARG A 177 -6.22 34.12 -28.80
N LEU A 178 -6.47 33.43 -29.91
CA LEU A 178 -7.78 32.85 -30.25
C LEU A 178 -8.19 31.77 -29.23
N ARG A 179 -7.26 30.89 -28.81
CA ARG A 179 -7.51 29.92 -27.73
C ARG A 179 -7.75 30.58 -26.36
N ARG A 180 -7.09 31.71 -26.07
CA ARG A 180 -7.31 32.50 -24.84
C ARG A 180 -8.62 33.30 -24.88
N SER A 181 -9.03 33.80 -26.05
CA SER A 181 -10.29 34.50 -26.29
C SER A 181 -11.50 33.57 -26.15
N MET A 182 -11.39 32.33 -26.65
CA MET A 182 -12.38 31.27 -26.43
C MET A 182 -12.31 30.66 -25.01
N GLY A 183 -11.36 31.13 -24.19
CA GLY A 183 -11.00 30.57 -22.88
C GLY A 183 -11.14 31.55 -21.72
N LYS A 184 -11.94 32.62 -21.84
CA LYS A 184 -12.53 33.29 -20.69
C LYS A 184 -13.97 32.82 -20.55
N GLY A 185 -14.17 31.95 -19.56
CA GLY A 185 -15.48 31.60 -19.05
C GLY A 185 -16.13 32.82 -18.41
N GLU A 186 -16.71 33.69 -19.23
CA GLU A 186 -17.69 34.66 -18.80
C GLU A 186 -19.05 34.22 -19.36
N ALA A 187 -20.01 34.04 -18.45
CA ALA A 187 -21.43 33.75 -18.72
C ALA A 187 -21.91 32.30 -18.96
N LEU A 188 -21.27 31.26 -18.40
CA LEU A 188 -21.99 30.00 -18.09
C LEU A 188 -22.05 29.67 -16.59
N SER A 189 -21.35 30.43 -15.75
CA SER A 189 -21.29 30.19 -14.30
C SER A 189 -22.20 31.09 -13.46
N SER A 190 -22.79 32.17 -14.00
CA SER A 190 -23.46 33.20 -13.17
C SER A 190 -24.98 33.34 -13.34
N SER A 191 -25.65 32.49 -14.12
CA SER A 191 -27.10 32.56 -14.25
C SER A 191 -27.76 31.34 -13.65
N GLU A 192 -28.66 31.56 -12.69
CA GLU A 192 -29.64 30.56 -12.23
C GLU A 192 -30.39 29.87 -13.38
N ALA A 193 -30.38 30.45 -14.59
CA ALA A 193 -30.89 29.84 -15.81
C ALA A 193 -30.14 28.56 -16.23
N TRP A 194 -28.83 28.44 -15.98
CA TRP A 194 -28.08 27.22 -16.29
C TRP A 194 -28.46 26.07 -15.36
N ARG A 195 -28.64 26.35 -14.06
CA ARG A 195 -29.09 25.36 -13.07
C ARG A 195 -30.54 24.90 -13.34
N ARG A 196 -31.44 25.82 -13.72
CA ARG A 196 -32.84 25.49 -14.06
C ARG A 196 -33.02 24.76 -15.40
N ARG A 197 -32.12 24.97 -16.38
CA ARG A 197 -32.24 24.39 -17.74
C ARG A 197 -31.57 23.04 -17.90
N VAL A 198 -30.45 22.79 -17.21
CA VAL A 198 -29.68 21.53 -17.35
C VAL A 198 -30.18 20.45 -16.39
N VAL A 199 -30.71 20.83 -15.24
CA VAL A 199 -31.31 19.92 -14.25
C VAL A 199 -32.81 20.13 -14.26
N GLY A 200 -33.49 19.61 -15.29
CA GLY A 200 -34.94 19.60 -15.32
C GLY A 200 -35.51 18.87 -14.09
N GLY A 201 -36.17 19.63 -13.21
CA GLY A 201 -37.28 19.15 -12.38
C GLY A 201 -37.01 18.08 -11.30
N LEU A 202 -35.80 17.96 -10.76
CA LEU A 202 -35.57 17.14 -9.56
C LEU A 202 -34.93 17.99 -8.48
N ALA A 203 -35.72 18.23 -7.42
CA ALA A 203 -35.43 18.98 -6.21
C ALA A 203 -33.94 18.98 -5.83
N ALA A 204 -33.36 20.18 -5.78
CA ALA A 204 -32.01 20.43 -5.29
C ALA A 204 -31.79 19.97 -3.83
N ASP A 205 -32.86 19.67 -3.11
CA ASP A 205 -32.88 19.31 -1.69
C ASP A 205 -32.44 17.85 -1.41
N LYS A 206 -32.19 17.03 -2.45
CA LYS A 206 -31.84 15.60 -2.28
C LYS A 206 -30.39 15.23 -2.61
N LEU A 207 -29.53 16.18 -2.98
CA LEU A 207 -28.11 15.91 -3.27
C LEU A 207 -27.16 16.18 -2.09
N SER A 208 -27.68 16.17 -0.85
CA SER A 208 -26.85 16.20 0.37
C SER A 208 -26.48 14.81 0.89
N HIS A 209 -27.09 13.72 0.43
CA HIS A 209 -26.80 12.37 0.96
C HIS A 209 -26.88 11.28 -0.09
N ARG A 210 -25.72 10.70 -0.46
CA ARG A 210 -25.50 9.28 -0.82
C ARG A 210 -24.01 9.10 -1.18
N LEU A 211 -23.20 8.77 -0.18
CA LEU A 211 -22.70 7.40 0.07
C LEU A 211 -21.82 6.88 -1.07
N GLY A 212 -20.51 7.08 -0.89
CA GLY A 212 -19.46 6.34 -1.57
C GLY A 212 -18.47 5.86 -0.51
N GLU A 213 -18.92 4.92 0.34
CA GLU A 213 -18.06 4.18 1.25
C GLU A 213 -17.03 3.39 0.43
N MET A 214 -15.75 3.49 0.77
CA MET A 214 -14.81 2.42 0.47
C MET A 214 -14.63 1.59 1.73
N ARG A 215 -15.04 0.33 1.61
CA ARG A 215 -14.85 -0.74 2.59
C ARG A 215 -13.37 -1.01 2.78
N VAL A 216 -13.01 -1.18 4.05
CA VAL A 216 -11.86 -1.99 4.43
C VAL A 216 -12.31 -3.45 4.29
N ASP A 217 -11.66 -4.23 3.43
CA ASP A 217 -11.84 -5.68 3.47
C ASP A 217 -11.25 -6.18 4.79
N GLY A 218 -12.14 -6.35 5.78
CA GLY A 218 -11.88 -7.15 6.96
C GLY A 218 -11.68 -8.60 6.54
N LYS A 219 -10.74 -9.27 7.20
CA LYS A 219 -10.52 -10.72 7.07
C LYS A 219 -11.80 -11.51 7.25
#